data_AF-A0A1I2HZS1-F1
#
_entry.id   AF-A0A1I2HZS1-F1
#
_cell.length_a   1.000
_cell.length_b   1.000
_cell.length_c   1.000
_cell.angle_alpha   90.00
_cell.angle_beta   90.00
_cell.angle_gamma   90.00
#
_symmetry.space_group_name_H-M   'P 1'
#
loop_
_entity.id
_entity.type
_entity.pdbx_description
1 polymer ?
#
loop_
_entity_poly.entity_id
_entity_poly.type
_entity_poly.pdbx_seq_one_letter_code
_entity_poly.pdbx_strand_id
1 'polypeptide(L)'
;MDLFAGLVDTSVRRIAEIAADGRRFDRQEVARLADVWDNNTSNFFGVLGIRGRWRRERAARAALRWMGGFGRERYEWMAGAGGDPMRRLLREPVDRRYSRDYGGRIRAGVLPVAAAGLERDYDLAHAQVETVRIERSGDGFAGSVQVRAPRTFAAGDGEFSLFMPVEGARVDTADLHGLDLSAGHVRIGGGSLRGGPVTVWPSDDQWYLSRAAGQVAAGVPPWRKQVGRRVSGVVAQASGAASAASLAFFMSMLHIRRVRYADHVGRVALERLVEPLAGAGTRAVAASRLRGAAREQAFRRMADAWGEVPDRPRGDEQVPDGAVLTLVSCGGGVLVNFAEPVDGRWPVRAARLQRPGGMVVSCVDGVLRLQ
;
A
#
# COMPACT_ATOMS: atom_id res chain seq x y z
N MET A 1 -18.90 -7.12 16.85
CA MET A 1 -17.60 -7.74 17.18
C MET A 1 -17.18 -8.69 16.10
N ASP A 2 -18.08 -9.56 15.65
CA ASP A 2 -17.79 -10.57 14.64
C ASP A 2 -17.30 -9.97 13.32
N LEU A 3 -17.88 -8.84 12.87
CA LEU A 3 -17.35 -8.09 11.71
C LEU A 3 -15.90 -7.60 11.90
N PHE A 4 -15.53 -7.21 13.12
CA PHE A 4 -14.18 -6.70 13.38
C PHE A 4 -13.16 -7.85 13.39
N ALA A 5 -13.51 -8.96 14.05
CA ALA A 5 -12.71 -10.18 14.01
C ALA A 5 -12.58 -10.76 12.58
N GLY A 6 -13.68 -10.79 11.84
CA GLY A 6 -13.71 -11.29 10.46
C GLY A 6 -12.84 -10.46 9.51
N LEU A 7 -12.71 -9.15 9.73
CA LEU A 7 -11.76 -8.32 8.97
C LEU A 7 -10.30 -8.70 9.28
N VAL A 8 -9.96 -8.93 10.56
CA VAL A 8 -8.61 -9.39 10.95
C VAL A 8 -8.31 -10.72 10.25
N ASP A 9 -9.22 -11.67 10.39
CA ASP A 9 -9.03 -13.03 9.87
C ASP A 9 -8.97 -13.04 8.33
N THR A 10 -9.81 -12.24 7.66
CA THR A 10 -9.76 -12.07 6.20
C THR A 10 -8.45 -11.44 5.74
N SER A 11 -7.89 -10.47 6.48
CA SER A 11 -6.62 -9.85 6.13
C SER A 11 -5.47 -10.84 6.21
N VAL A 12 -5.38 -11.57 7.33
CA VAL A 12 -4.35 -12.60 7.56
C VAL A 12 -4.46 -13.70 6.51
N ARG A 13 -5.67 -14.22 6.27
CA ARG A 13 -5.91 -15.27 5.27
C ARG A 13 -5.51 -14.80 3.87
N ARG A 14 -5.88 -13.58 3.47
CA ARG A 14 -5.55 -13.05 2.14
C ARG A 14 -4.04 -12.85 1.97
N ILE A 15 -3.33 -12.40 3.00
CA ILE A 15 -1.86 -12.35 2.98
C ILE A 15 -1.28 -13.76 2.80
N ALA A 16 -1.81 -14.77 3.49
CA ALA A 16 -1.38 -16.16 3.34
C ALA A 16 -1.57 -16.66 1.90
N GLU A 17 -2.73 -16.38 1.29
CA GLU A 17 -3.05 -16.75 -0.09
C GLU A 17 -2.07 -16.14 -1.10
N ILE A 18 -1.75 -14.84 -0.95
CA ILE A 18 -0.79 -14.16 -1.83
C ILE A 18 0.63 -14.71 -1.63
N ALA A 19 1.02 -15.05 -0.41
CA ALA A 19 2.34 -15.59 -0.09
C ALA A 19 2.51 -17.06 -0.55
N ALA A 20 1.44 -17.79 -0.81
CA ALA A 20 1.48 -19.21 -1.16
C ALA A 20 2.00 -19.48 -2.59
N ASP A 21 1.78 -18.54 -3.53
CA ASP A 21 2.29 -18.63 -4.90
C ASP A 21 3.05 -17.37 -5.28
N GLY A 22 4.39 -17.45 -5.20
CA GLY A 22 5.25 -16.31 -5.46
C GLY A 22 5.12 -15.73 -6.87
N ARG A 23 4.65 -16.50 -7.85
CA ARG A 23 4.46 -16.01 -9.23
C ARG A 23 3.36 -14.95 -9.32
N ARG A 24 2.43 -14.95 -8.36
CA ARG A 24 1.30 -14.01 -8.27
C ARG A 24 1.45 -13.03 -7.12
N PHE A 25 2.66 -12.88 -6.59
CA PHE A 25 2.90 -12.10 -5.39
C PHE A 25 2.66 -10.59 -5.62
N ASP A 26 1.51 -10.10 -5.16
CA ASP A 26 1.18 -8.67 -5.08
C ASP A 26 1.64 -8.11 -3.74
N ARG A 27 2.85 -7.55 -3.73
CA ARG A 27 3.45 -6.98 -2.52
C ARG A 27 2.69 -5.77 -1.98
N GLN A 28 2.02 -5.00 -2.85
CA GLN A 28 1.26 -3.80 -2.43
C GLN A 28 -0.05 -4.19 -1.77
N GLU A 29 -0.72 -5.24 -2.26
CA GLU A 29 -1.87 -5.83 -1.57
C GLU A 29 -1.48 -6.32 -0.17
N VAL A 30 -0.40 -7.08 -0.03
CA VAL A 30 0.11 -7.52 1.29
C VAL A 30 0.40 -6.31 2.20
N ALA A 31 1.12 -5.31 1.70
CA ALA A 31 1.45 -4.12 2.46
C ALA A 31 0.20 -3.33 2.91
N ARG A 32 -0.82 -3.20 2.04
CA ARG A 32 -2.07 -2.51 2.35
C ARG A 32 -2.88 -3.26 3.40
N LEU A 33 -2.98 -4.58 3.29
CA LEU A 33 -3.68 -5.42 4.27
C LEU A 33 -3.03 -5.31 5.65
N ALA A 34 -1.70 -5.28 5.71
CA ALA A 34 -0.95 -5.09 6.96
C ALA A 34 -1.05 -3.66 7.52
N ASP A 35 -1.01 -2.62 6.66
CA ASP A 35 -1.16 -1.20 7.03
C ASP A 35 -2.53 -0.88 7.65
N VAL A 36 -3.58 -1.63 7.28
CA VAL A 36 -4.85 -1.53 7.99
C VAL A 36 -4.66 -1.83 9.47
N TRP A 37 -3.82 -2.78 9.83
CA TRP A 37 -3.72 -3.27 11.20
C TRP A 37 -2.65 -2.59 12.03
N ASP A 38 -1.53 -2.14 11.48
CA ASP A 38 -0.53 -1.45 12.28
C ASP A 38 -1.11 -0.21 12.99
N ASN A 39 -1.95 0.57 12.32
CA ASN A 39 -2.58 1.76 12.91
C ASN A 39 -3.89 1.47 13.65
N ASN A 40 -4.43 0.24 13.60
CA ASN A 40 -5.74 -0.10 14.16
C ASN A 40 -5.75 -1.25 15.16
N THR A 41 -4.60 -1.90 15.38
CA THR A 41 -4.47 -3.00 16.35
C THR A 41 -4.91 -2.55 17.74
N SER A 42 -4.48 -1.37 18.17
CA SER A 42 -4.87 -0.79 19.45
C SER A 42 -6.39 -0.58 19.57
N ASN A 43 -7.07 -0.16 18.49
CA ASN A 43 -8.53 -0.04 18.47
C ASN A 43 -9.20 -1.42 18.65
N PHE A 44 -8.72 -2.44 17.94
CA PHE A 44 -9.29 -3.79 18.04
C PHE A 44 -9.14 -4.38 19.46
N PHE A 45 -7.91 -4.43 19.98
CA PHE A 45 -7.65 -4.99 21.31
C PHE A 45 -8.20 -4.11 22.45
N GLY A 46 -8.22 -2.80 22.23
CA GLY A 46 -8.89 -1.84 23.11
C GLY A 46 -10.36 -2.14 23.31
N VAL A 47 -11.07 -2.36 22.20
CA VAL A 47 -12.49 -2.76 22.22
C VAL A 47 -12.69 -4.07 22.99
N LEU A 48 -11.79 -5.06 22.84
CA LEU A 48 -11.87 -6.33 23.58
C LEU A 48 -11.77 -6.15 25.11
N GLY A 49 -11.11 -5.10 25.58
CA GLY A 49 -10.99 -4.74 26.99
C GLY A 49 -12.26 -4.14 27.59
N ILE A 50 -13.20 -3.66 26.78
CA ILE A 50 -14.40 -2.97 27.26
C ILE A 50 -15.35 -3.95 27.96
N ARG A 51 -15.75 -3.60 29.19
CA ARG A 51 -16.76 -4.31 29.97
C ARG A 51 -18.17 -4.03 29.43
N GLY A 52 -18.99 -5.08 29.36
CA GLY A 52 -20.36 -5.03 28.88
C GLY A 52 -20.48 -5.21 27.35
N ARG A 53 -21.31 -6.16 26.93
CA ARG A 53 -21.52 -6.52 25.51
C ARG A 53 -21.94 -5.33 24.65
N TRP A 54 -22.90 -4.54 25.13
CA TRP A 54 -23.43 -3.39 24.38
C TRP A 54 -22.39 -2.28 24.18
N ARG A 55 -21.62 -1.94 25.22
CA ARG A 55 -20.55 -0.92 25.14
C ARG A 55 -19.46 -1.37 24.18
N ARG A 56 -19.05 -2.64 24.26
CA ARG A 56 -18.08 -3.26 23.36
C ARG A 56 -18.55 -3.22 21.90
N GLU A 57 -19.81 -3.59 21.63
CA GLU A 57 -20.37 -3.56 20.28
C GLU A 57 -20.44 -2.14 19.70
N ARG A 58 -20.88 -1.17 20.52
CA ARG A 58 -20.92 0.25 20.12
C ARG A 58 -19.52 0.77 19.78
N ALA A 59 -18.54 0.44 20.61
CA ALA A 59 -17.14 0.80 20.41
C ALA A 59 -16.54 0.16 19.15
N ALA A 60 -16.81 -1.13 18.91
CA ALA A 60 -16.40 -1.83 17.68
C ALA A 60 -16.93 -1.14 16.42
N ARG A 61 -18.23 -0.80 16.42
CA ARG A 61 -18.86 -0.08 15.31
C ARG A 61 -18.26 1.30 15.08
N ALA A 62 -17.93 2.02 16.15
CA ALA A 62 -17.27 3.31 16.04
C ALA A 62 -15.85 3.18 15.48
N ALA A 63 -15.07 2.21 15.95
CA ALA A 63 -13.73 1.91 15.43
C ALA A 63 -13.77 1.53 13.94
N LEU A 64 -14.67 0.65 13.53
CA LEU A 64 -14.83 0.25 12.12
C LEU A 64 -15.21 1.43 11.21
N ARG A 65 -16.12 2.31 11.65
CA ARG A 65 -16.44 3.54 10.90
C ARG A 65 -15.25 4.48 10.78
N TRP A 66 -14.46 4.60 11.84
CA TRP A 66 -13.25 5.40 11.83
C TRP A 66 -12.21 4.84 10.86
N MET A 67 -12.00 3.52 10.89
CA MET A 67 -11.13 2.78 9.97
C MET A 67 -11.53 2.98 8.50
N GLY A 68 -12.82 2.86 8.18
CA GLY A 68 -13.31 3.07 6.80
C GLY A 68 -13.22 4.53 6.32
N GLY A 69 -12.97 5.48 7.22
CA GLY A 69 -12.82 6.89 6.87
C GLY A 69 -11.45 7.27 6.28
N PHE A 70 -10.47 6.36 6.26
CA PHE A 70 -9.10 6.63 5.80
C PHE A 70 -8.90 6.51 4.28
N GLY A 71 -9.91 6.89 3.50
CA GLY A 71 -9.85 6.91 2.04
C GLY A 71 -10.63 5.78 1.37
N ARG A 72 -10.84 5.95 0.07
CA ARG A 72 -11.75 5.13 -0.74
C ARG A 72 -11.30 3.68 -0.84
N GLU A 73 -10.02 3.44 -1.09
CA GLU A 73 -9.45 2.10 -1.21
C GLU A 73 -9.70 1.26 0.05
N ARG A 74 -9.42 1.81 1.24
CA ARG A 74 -9.67 1.11 2.50
C ARG A 74 -11.16 0.86 2.74
N TYR A 75 -12.01 1.83 2.42
CA TYR A 75 -13.46 1.67 2.48
C TYR A 75 -13.94 0.52 1.58
N GLU A 76 -13.52 0.49 0.32
CA GLU A 76 -13.91 -0.53 -0.66
C GLU A 76 -13.44 -1.92 -0.23
N TRP A 77 -12.20 -2.04 0.25
CA TRP A 77 -11.68 -3.29 0.79
C TRP A 77 -12.50 -3.78 1.99
N MET A 78 -12.73 -2.93 3.00
CA MET A 78 -13.51 -3.32 4.19
C MET A 78 -14.92 -3.73 3.79
N ALA A 79 -15.57 -2.96 2.93
CA ALA A 79 -16.90 -3.24 2.41
C ALA A 79 -16.98 -4.57 1.65
N GLY A 80 -15.97 -4.91 0.85
CA GLY A 80 -15.87 -6.21 0.19
C GLY A 80 -15.67 -7.35 1.19
N ALA A 81 -14.73 -7.19 2.11
CA ALA A 81 -14.37 -8.21 3.10
C ALA A 81 -15.49 -8.51 4.12
N GLY A 82 -16.33 -7.52 4.46
CA GLY A 82 -17.42 -7.66 5.42
C GLY A 82 -18.83 -7.68 4.82
N GLY A 83 -18.96 -7.64 3.48
CA GLY A 83 -20.23 -7.68 2.75
C GLY A 83 -21.20 -6.55 3.10
N ASP A 84 -22.50 -6.80 2.85
CA ASP A 84 -23.58 -5.83 3.10
C ASP A 84 -23.64 -5.29 4.53
N PRO A 85 -23.43 -6.09 5.60
CA PRO A 85 -23.41 -5.55 6.95
C PRO A 85 -22.30 -4.51 7.16
N MET A 86 -21.14 -4.68 6.53
CA MET A 86 -20.06 -3.70 6.58
C MET A 86 -20.40 -2.45 5.78
N ARG A 87 -20.94 -2.61 4.55
CA ARG A 87 -21.38 -1.47 3.73
C ARG A 87 -22.39 -0.57 4.45
N ARG A 88 -23.37 -1.15 5.15
CA ARG A 88 -24.35 -0.41 5.96
C ARG A 88 -23.72 0.27 7.19
N LEU A 89 -22.62 -0.26 7.69
CA LEU A 89 -21.95 0.27 8.88
C LEU A 89 -21.06 1.46 8.54
N LEU A 90 -20.27 1.33 7.47
CA LEU A 90 -19.29 2.32 7.04
C LEU A 90 -19.97 3.58 6.49
N ARG A 91 -19.23 4.70 6.52
CA ARG A 91 -19.62 5.92 5.83
C ARG A 91 -18.72 6.07 4.63
N GLU A 92 -19.28 6.43 3.49
CA GLU A 92 -18.47 6.69 2.30
C GLU A 92 -17.47 7.81 2.62
N PRO A 93 -16.17 7.59 2.37
CA PRO A 93 -15.16 8.60 2.64
C PRO A 93 -15.37 9.79 1.72
N VAL A 94 -15.23 11.00 2.27
CA VAL A 94 -15.23 12.21 1.46
C VAL A 94 -14.00 12.19 0.56
N ASP A 95 -14.21 12.35 -0.75
CA ASP A 95 -13.12 12.47 -1.72
C ASP A 95 -12.37 13.79 -1.47
N ARG A 96 -11.23 13.70 -0.79
CA ARG A 96 -10.37 14.83 -0.45
C ARG A 96 -9.16 14.86 -1.36
N ARG A 97 -9.40 15.12 -2.66
CA ARG A 97 -8.33 15.32 -3.65
C ARG A 97 -7.42 16.49 -3.34
N TYR A 98 -7.96 17.49 -2.65
CA TYR A 98 -7.24 18.71 -2.31
C TYR A 98 -7.37 19.00 -0.82
N SER A 99 -6.29 19.52 -0.24
CA SER A 99 -6.26 19.99 1.15
C SER A 99 -5.38 21.24 1.25
N ARG A 100 -5.38 21.89 2.41
CA ARG A 100 -4.41 22.95 2.71
C ARG A 100 -3.46 22.43 3.79
N ASP A 101 -2.16 22.65 3.64
CA ASP A 101 -1.21 22.34 4.72
C ASP A 101 -1.29 23.38 5.86
N TYR A 102 -0.45 23.23 6.88
CA TYR A 102 -0.40 24.16 8.01
C TYR A 102 -0.02 25.59 7.60
N GLY A 103 0.72 25.76 6.51
CA GLY A 103 1.04 27.06 5.91
C GLY A 103 -0.07 27.62 5.03
N GLY A 104 -1.22 26.93 4.95
CA GLY A 104 -2.34 27.31 4.10
C GLY A 104 -2.13 27.03 2.62
N ARG A 105 -1.02 26.39 2.22
CA ARG A 105 -0.73 26.08 0.82
C ARG A 105 -1.59 24.92 0.35
N ILE A 106 -2.12 25.02 -0.87
CA ILE A 106 -2.90 23.93 -1.45
C ILE A 106 -1.98 22.74 -1.73
N ARG A 107 -2.41 21.56 -1.32
CA ARG A 107 -1.78 20.27 -1.60
C ARG A 107 -2.77 19.38 -2.32
N ALA A 108 -2.27 18.66 -3.30
CA ALA A 108 -3.02 17.62 -3.99
C ALA A 108 -2.70 16.24 -3.39
N GLY A 109 -3.72 15.38 -3.35
CA GLY A 109 -3.52 13.94 -3.27
C GLY A 109 -3.25 13.37 -4.66
N VAL A 110 -3.75 12.16 -4.92
CA VAL A 110 -3.73 11.56 -6.25
C VAL A 110 -4.83 12.17 -7.11
N LEU A 111 -4.47 12.61 -8.32
CA LEU A 111 -5.34 13.29 -9.28
C LEU A 111 -5.39 12.54 -10.60
N PRO A 112 -6.50 12.60 -11.36
CA PRO A 112 -6.47 12.29 -12.79
C PRO A 112 -5.52 13.24 -13.54
N VAL A 113 -4.89 12.79 -14.63
CA VAL A 113 -3.95 13.61 -15.44
C VAL A 113 -4.55 14.97 -15.82
N ALA A 114 -5.80 14.99 -16.30
CA ALA A 114 -6.49 16.22 -16.71
C ALA A 114 -6.63 17.25 -15.57
N ALA A 115 -6.73 16.79 -14.31
CA ALA A 115 -6.86 17.66 -13.15
C ALA A 115 -5.51 18.08 -12.56
N ALA A 116 -4.42 17.38 -12.91
CA ALA A 116 -3.07 17.69 -12.42
C ALA A 116 -2.41 18.85 -13.19
N GLY A 117 -2.90 19.16 -14.40
CA GLY A 117 -2.42 20.30 -15.21
C GLY A 117 -1.01 20.12 -15.79
N LEU A 118 -0.53 18.87 -15.89
CA LEU A 118 0.88 18.59 -16.20
C LEU A 118 1.38 19.28 -17.48
N GLU A 119 0.64 19.17 -18.59
CA GLU A 119 1.00 19.78 -19.89
C GLU A 119 1.08 21.32 -19.87
N ARG A 120 0.46 21.97 -18.88
CA ARG A 120 0.43 23.44 -18.77
C ARG A 120 1.48 23.95 -17.81
N ASP A 121 1.71 23.20 -16.75
CA ASP A 121 2.51 23.62 -15.60
C ASP A 121 3.96 23.10 -15.67
N TYR A 122 4.24 22.12 -16.56
CA TYR A 122 5.56 21.53 -16.76
C TYR A 122 5.92 21.40 -18.25
N ASP A 123 7.21 21.50 -18.54
CA ASP A 123 7.76 21.15 -19.86
C ASP A 123 8.00 19.64 -19.94
N LEU A 124 6.99 18.91 -20.42
CA LEU A 124 7.05 17.45 -20.52
C LEU A 124 8.01 16.95 -21.60
N ALA A 125 8.30 17.77 -22.63
CA ALA A 125 9.23 17.38 -23.69
C ALA A 125 10.68 17.28 -23.18
N HIS A 126 11.02 18.09 -22.17
CA HIS A 126 12.32 18.07 -21.49
C HIS A 126 12.27 17.35 -20.13
N ALA A 127 11.21 16.61 -19.84
CA ALA A 127 11.12 15.82 -18.62
C ALA A 127 12.18 14.71 -18.60
N GLN A 128 12.67 14.41 -17.40
CA GLN A 128 13.54 13.29 -17.12
C GLN A 128 12.80 12.27 -16.25
N VAL A 129 12.73 11.03 -16.72
CA VAL A 129 12.19 9.93 -15.94
C VAL A 129 13.29 9.37 -15.05
N GLU A 130 13.10 9.48 -13.73
CA GLU A 130 14.08 9.02 -12.75
C GLU A 130 13.91 7.55 -12.39
N THR A 131 12.66 7.11 -12.31
CA THR A 131 12.34 5.72 -11.99
C THR A 131 11.17 5.23 -12.84
N VAL A 132 11.31 4.06 -13.44
CA VAL A 132 10.20 3.27 -14.00
C VAL A 132 10.08 2.00 -13.19
N ARG A 133 8.88 1.73 -12.67
CA ARG A 133 8.56 0.51 -11.95
C ARG A 133 7.35 -0.16 -12.56
N ILE A 134 7.46 -1.45 -12.83
CA ILE A 134 6.34 -2.31 -13.21
C ILE A 134 6.31 -3.46 -12.21
N GLU A 135 5.17 -3.67 -11.57
CA GLU A 135 5.01 -4.68 -10.54
C GLU A 135 3.64 -5.35 -10.60
N ARG A 136 3.58 -6.59 -10.11
CA ARG A 136 2.36 -7.38 -10.06
C ARG A 136 1.30 -6.65 -9.25
N SER A 137 0.09 -6.55 -9.77
CA SER A 137 -1.07 -6.07 -9.02
C SER A 137 -2.32 -6.88 -9.36
N GLY A 138 -2.84 -7.62 -8.37
CA GLY A 138 -3.89 -8.61 -8.56
C GLY A 138 -3.56 -9.58 -9.71
N ASP A 139 -4.47 -9.67 -10.68
CA ASP A 139 -4.32 -10.54 -11.85
C ASP A 139 -3.46 -9.95 -12.99
N GLY A 140 -3.05 -8.68 -12.88
CA GLY A 140 -2.25 -7.98 -13.89
C GLY A 140 -1.00 -7.30 -13.32
N PHE A 141 -0.62 -6.18 -13.92
CA PHE A 141 0.49 -5.34 -13.48
C PHE A 141 0.04 -3.90 -13.26
N ALA A 142 0.77 -3.20 -12.40
CA ALA A 142 0.69 -1.76 -12.22
C ALA A 142 2.05 -1.13 -12.53
N GLY A 143 2.01 0.03 -13.17
CA GLY A 143 3.15 0.85 -13.51
C GLY A 143 3.21 2.08 -12.61
N SER A 144 4.42 2.46 -12.21
CA SER A 144 4.72 3.74 -11.57
C SER A 144 5.92 4.38 -12.25
N VAL A 145 5.80 5.67 -12.57
CA VAL A 145 6.85 6.45 -13.22
C VAL A 145 7.12 7.69 -12.38
N GLN A 146 8.34 7.87 -11.90
CA GLN A 146 8.78 9.09 -11.21
C GLN A 146 9.46 10.01 -12.22
N VAL A 147 9.00 11.25 -12.27
CA VAL A 147 9.40 12.23 -13.28
C VAL A 147 9.86 13.50 -12.60
N ARG A 148 10.99 14.02 -13.07
CA ARG A 148 11.42 15.41 -12.85
C ARG A 148 11.23 16.18 -14.14
N ALA A 149 10.58 17.34 -14.09
CA ALA A 149 10.34 18.17 -15.28
C ALA A 149 10.53 19.66 -14.97
N PRO A 150 11.04 20.46 -15.92
CA PRO A 150 11.13 21.90 -15.76
C PRO A 150 9.75 22.52 -15.51
N ARG A 151 9.64 23.40 -14.52
CA ARG A 151 8.40 24.13 -14.23
C ARG A 151 8.22 25.28 -15.22
N THR A 152 6.97 25.60 -15.54
CA THR A 152 6.62 26.81 -16.32
C THR A 152 6.20 27.99 -15.45
N PHE A 153 5.95 27.76 -14.16
CA PHE A 153 5.40 28.72 -13.20
C PHE A 153 6.39 29.18 -12.12
N ALA A 154 7.57 28.57 -12.04
CA ALA A 154 8.65 28.92 -11.11
C ALA A 154 10.00 28.45 -11.68
N ALA A 155 11.11 28.89 -11.10
CA ALA A 155 12.43 28.43 -11.52
C ALA A 155 12.71 26.98 -11.09
N GLY A 156 13.50 26.26 -11.89
CA GLY A 156 13.94 24.89 -11.62
C GLY A 156 12.88 23.83 -11.93
N ASP A 157 13.15 22.60 -11.47
CA ASP A 157 12.35 21.44 -11.82
C ASP A 157 11.42 21.02 -10.70
N GLY A 158 10.24 20.53 -11.05
CA GLY A 158 9.31 19.88 -10.13
C GLY A 158 9.25 18.38 -10.35
N GLU A 159 8.74 17.67 -9.34
CA GLU A 159 8.65 16.22 -9.33
C GLU A 159 7.20 15.76 -9.24
N PHE A 160 6.88 14.69 -9.96
CA PHE A 160 5.59 14.03 -9.85
C PHE A 160 5.71 12.54 -10.14
N SER A 161 4.75 11.77 -9.63
CA SER A 161 4.66 10.34 -9.89
C SER A 161 3.40 10.03 -10.69
N LEU A 162 3.53 9.20 -11.72
CA LEU A 162 2.43 8.62 -12.47
C LEU A 162 2.14 7.21 -11.96
N PHE A 163 0.87 6.81 -11.96
CA PHE A 163 0.43 5.46 -11.63
C PHE A 163 -0.66 5.01 -12.60
N MET A 164 -0.56 3.78 -13.11
CA MET A 164 -1.55 3.20 -14.02
C MET A 164 -1.56 1.66 -13.95
N PRO A 165 -2.69 0.99 -14.25
CA PRO A 165 -2.67 -0.40 -14.66
C PRO A 165 -1.86 -0.59 -15.94
N VAL A 166 -1.09 -1.67 -16.04
CA VAL A 166 -0.23 -2.00 -17.18
C VAL A 166 -0.67 -3.32 -17.80
N GLU A 167 -1.06 -3.25 -19.07
CA GLU A 167 -1.36 -4.39 -19.93
C GLU A 167 -0.21 -4.67 -20.91
N GLY A 168 0.56 -3.64 -21.23
CA GLY A 168 1.78 -3.79 -21.99
C GLY A 168 2.79 -2.71 -21.67
N ALA A 169 4.07 -3.06 -21.76
CA ALA A 169 5.15 -2.10 -21.60
C ALA A 169 6.35 -2.47 -22.46
N ARG A 170 7.09 -1.46 -22.91
CA ARG A 170 8.43 -1.57 -23.48
C ARG A 170 9.17 -0.28 -23.14
N VAL A 171 10.10 -0.34 -22.19
CA VAL A 171 10.87 0.83 -21.77
C VAL A 171 12.35 0.54 -21.90
N ASP A 172 13.04 1.35 -22.69
CA ASP A 172 14.49 1.33 -22.79
C ASP A 172 15.07 2.25 -21.71
N THR A 173 15.87 1.68 -20.81
CA THR A 173 16.51 2.43 -19.72
C THR A 173 17.65 3.33 -20.19
N ALA A 174 18.08 3.25 -21.44
CA ALA A 174 19.00 4.21 -22.06
C ALA A 174 18.29 5.49 -22.53
N ASP A 175 16.96 5.45 -22.72
CA ASP A 175 16.17 6.58 -23.20
C ASP A 175 15.03 6.90 -22.22
N LEU A 176 15.37 7.71 -21.21
CA LEU A 176 14.47 8.15 -20.15
C LEU A 176 14.17 9.66 -20.22
N HIS A 177 14.24 10.23 -21.44
CA HIS A 177 14.01 11.64 -21.69
C HIS A 177 12.72 11.88 -22.48
N GLY A 178 12.03 12.97 -22.14
CA GLY A 178 10.75 13.32 -22.71
C GLY A 178 9.62 12.44 -22.21
N LEU A 179 8.47 13.07 -22.00
CA LEU A 179 7.25 12.43 -21.53
C LEU A 179 6.08 12.92 -22.36
N ASP A 180 5.22 11.98 -22.76
CA ASP A 180 3.98 12.28 -23.46
C ASP A 180 2.87 11.41 -22.87
N LEU A 181 1.75 12.07 -22.56
CA LEU A 181 0.66 11.50 -21.78
C LEU A 181 -0.61 11.55 -22.62
N SER A 182 -1.22 10.38 -22.80
CA SER A 182 -2.53 10.27 -23.42
C SER A 182 -3.41 9.33 -22.60
N ALA A 183 -4.70 9.24 -22.96
CA ALA A 183 -5.64 8.41 -22.22
C ALA A 183 -5.20 6.93 -22.23
N GLY A 184 -4.71 6.46 -21.09
CA GLY A 184 -4.26 5.07 -20.90
C GLY A 184 -2.88 4.74 -21.47
N HIS A 185 -2.09 5.76 -21.85
CA HIS A 185 -0.79 5.55 -22.47
C HIS A 185 0.23 6.61 -22.00
N VAL A 186 1.41 6.14 -21.62
CA VAL A 186 2.54 6.96 -21.18
C VAL A 186 3.73 6.62 -22.05
N ARG A 187 4.21 7.58 -22.85
CA ARG A 187 5.41 7.44 -23.68
C ARG A 187 6.59 8.09 -22.99
N ILE A 188 7.72 7.39 -22.98
CA ILE A 188 8.97 7.81 -22.33
C ILE A 188 10.08 7.59 -23.36
N GLY A 189 10.66 8.66 -23.90
CA GLY A 189 11.58 8.55 -25.03
C GLY A 189 10.94 7.74 -26.18
N GLY A 190 11.66 6.70 -26.64
CA GLY A 190 11.20 5.68 -27.59
C GLY A 190 10.39 4.53 -26.99
N GLY A 191 10.21 4.48 -25.67
CA GLY A 191 9.45 3.46 -24.95
C GLY A 191 8.02 3.88 -24.57
N SER A 192 7.24 2.94 -24.03
CA SER A 192 5.86 3.18 -23.58
C SER A 192 5.34 2.21 -22.52
N LEU A 193 4.32 2.67 -21.79
CA LEU A 193 3.43 1.89 -20.94
C LEU A 193 1.99 2.09 -21.45
N ARG A 194 1.24 1.00 -21.60
CA ARG A 194 -0.16 0.98 -22.04
C ARG A 194 -1.04 0.17 -21.10
N GLY A 195 -2.28 0.62 -20.91
CA GLY A 195 -3.27 -0.10 -20.11
C GLY A 195 -4.42 0.81 -19.69
N GLY A 196 -4.56 1.01 -18.39
CA GLY A 196 -5.69 1.74 -17.81
C GLY A 196 -5.43 3.24 -17.59
N PRO A 197 -6.43 3.97 -17.05
CA PRO A 197 -6.30 5.40 -16.77
C PRO A 197 -5.08 5.74 -15.92
N VAL A 198 -4.39 6.82 -16.30
CA VAL A 198 -3.23 7.34 -15.59
C VAL A 198 -3.68 8.31 -14.49
N THR A 199 -3.10 8.14 -13.31
CA THR A 199 -3.23 9.07 -12.19
C THR A 199 -1.88 9.66 -11.82
N VAL A 200 -1.91 10.84 -11.21
CA VAL A 200 -0.75 11.67 -10.91
C VAL A 200 -0.74 11.96 -9.42
N TRP A 201 0.40 11.79 -8.77
CA TRP A 201 0.67 12.38 -7.48
C TRP A 201 1.67 13.52 -7.65
N PRO A 202 1.25 14.79 -7.52
CA PRO A 202 2.14 15.94 -7.61
C PRO A 202 2.93 16.02 -6.30
N SER A 203 4.17 15.51 -6.31
CA SER A 203 5.09 15.58 -5.16
C SER A 203 5.87 16.90 -5.11
N ASP A 204 5.77 17.72 -6.17
CA ASP A 204 6.35 19.06 -6.27
C ASP A 204 5.89 19.96 -5.10
N ASP A 205 6.86 20.38 -4.29
CA ASP A 205 6.65 21.20 -3.12
C ASP A 205 6.16 22.61 -3.46
N GLN A 206 6.41 23.07 -4.69
CA GLN A 206 5.97 24.34 -5.28
C GLN A 206 4.71 24.21 -6.14
N TRP A 207 4.10 23.03 -6.26
CA TRP A 207 2.88 22.84 -7.05
C TRP A 207 1.75 23.81 -6.68
N TYR A 208 1.70 24.29 -5.44
CA TYR A 208 0.72 25.29 -4.98
C TYR A 208 0.80 26.65 -5.72
N LEU A 209 1.89 26.93 -6.44
CA LEU A 209 2.08 28.10 -7.30
C LEU A 209 1.60 27.85 -8.75
N SER A 210 1.30 26.61 -9.11
CA SER A 210 0.87 26.22 -10.45
C SER A 210 -0.49 26.79 -10.83
N ARG A 211 -0.79 26.81 -12.14
CA ARG A 211 -2.10 27.23 -12.62
C ARG A 211 -3.18 26.25 -12.17
N ALA A 212 -2.91 24.95 -12.19
CA ALA A 212 -3.83 23.92 -11.70
C ALA A 212 -4.19 24.13 -10.23
N ALA A 213 -3.21 24.42 -9.37
CA ALA A 213 -3.47 24.72 -7.96
C ALA A 213 -4.31 25.99 -7.79
N GLY A 214 -4.03 27.03 -8.58
CA GLY A 214 -4.79 28.29 -8.57
C GLY A 214 -6.28 28.09 -8.87
N GLN A 215 -6.60 27.22 -9.84
CA GLN A 215 -8.00 26.94 -10.23
C GLN A 215 -8.83 26.31 -9.11
N VAL A 216 -8.21 25.50 -8.24
CA VAL A 216 -8.91 24.82 -7.14
C VAL A 216 -8.83 25.56 -5.82
N ALA A 217 -7.91 26.51 -5.67
CA ALA A 217 -7.61 27.16 -4.41
C ALA A 217 -8.84 27.79 -3.73
N ALA A 218 -9.71 28.45 -4.51
CA ALA A 218 -10.90 29.10 -3.99
C ALA A 218 -11.93 28.13 -3.40
N GLY A 219 -12.01 26.90 -3.93
CA GLY A 219 -12.94 25.87 -3.48
C GLY A 219 -12.47 25.07 -2.25
N VAL A 220 -11.19 25.14 -1.90
CA VAL A 220 -10.63 24.37 -0.78
C VAL A 220 -10.65 25.18 0.51
N PRO A 221 -11.45 24.77 1.52
CA PRO A 221 -11.61 25.56 2.74
C PRO A 221 -10.30 25.65 3.55
N PRO A 222 -10.12 26.70 4.36
CA PRO A 222 -8.95 26.84 5.25
C PRO A 222 -8.78 25.64 6.18
N TRP A 223 -7.53 25.29 6.49
CA TRP A 223 -7.15 24.16 7.36
C TRP A 223 -7.95 24.10 8.68
N ARG A 224 -8.13 25.24 9.36
CA ARG A 224 -8.88 25.31 10.63
C ARG A 224 -10.33 24.81 10.52
N LYS A 225 -10.96 24.96 9.35
CA LYS A 225 -12.30 24.43 9.07
C LYS A 225 -12.28 22.94 8.70
N GLN A 226 -11.13 22.39 8.31
CA GLN A 226 -10.96 20.98 7.97
C GLN A 226 -10.71 20.09 9.21
N VAL A 227 -10.07 20.63 10.26
CA VAL A 227 -9.71 19.88 11.49
C VAL A 227 -10.90 19.64 12.42
N GLY A 228 -11.96 20.46 12.35
CA GLY A 228 -13.10 20.47 13.29
C GLY A 228 -13.97 19.20 13.35
N ARG A 229 -13.62 18.13 12.64
CA ARG A 229 -14.35 16.84 12.65
C ARG A 229 -13.43 15.62 12.66
N ARG A 230 -12.27 15.68 13.33
CA ARG A 230 -11.57 14.43 13.69
C ARG A 230 -12.43 13.69 14.72
N VAL A 231 -13.23 12.75 14.22
CA VAL A 231 -13.88 11.73 15.06
C VAL A 231 -12.77 11.09 15.87
N SER A 232 -12.77 11.29 17.19
CA SER A 232 -11.78 10.64 18.05
C SER A 232 -11.92 9.14 17.83
N GLY A 233 -10.83 8.48 17.43
CA GLY A 233 -10.78 7.02 17.46
C GLY A 233 -11.13 6.52 18.86
N VAL A 234 -11.66 5.30 18.97
CA VAL A 234 -11.92 4.70 20.27
C VAL A 234 -10.58 4.25 20.86
N VAL A 235 -9.89 5.15 21.57
CA VAL A 235 -8.59 4.86 22.21
C VAL A 235 -8.79 4.26 23.59
N ALA A 236 -9.61 3.22 23.72
CA ALA A 236 -9.48 2.37 24.91
C ALA A 236 -8.17 1.60 24.73
N GLN A 237 -7.19 1.75 25.61
CA GLN A 237 -5.98 0.93 25.54
C GLN A 237 -6.24 -0.44 26.14
N ALA A 238 -5.72 -1.49 25.49
CA ALA A 238 -5.68 -2.81 26.10
C ALA A 238 -4.78 -2.79 27.34
N SER A 239 -5.07 -3.66 28.32
CA SER A 239 -4.29 -3.77 29.56
C SER A 239 -3.88 -5.22 29.82
N GLY A 240 -2.83 -5.42 30.61
CA GLY A 240 -2.35 -6.76 30.99
C GLY A 240 -1.91 -7.59 29.78
N ALA A 241 -2.17 -8.90 29.80
CA ALA A 241 -1.79 -9.80 28.71
C ALA A 241 -2.43 -9.44 27.36
N ALA A 242 -3.62 -8.82 27.37
CA ALA A 242 -4.24 -8.33 26.13
C ALA A 242 -3.42 -7.23 25.45
N SER A 243 -2.68 -6.42 26.23
CA SER A 243 -1.74 -5.43 25.70
C SER A 243 -0.52 -6.11 25.07
N ALA A 244 0.00 -7.19 25.68
CA ALA A 244 1.11 -7.95 25.12
C ALA A 244 0.72 -8.62 23.79
N ALA A 245 -0.46 -9.25 23.72
CA ALA A 245 -0.98 -9.82 22.48
C ALA A 245 -1.22 -8.73 21.41
N SER A 246 -1.74 -7.57 21.82
CA SER A 246 -1.89 -6.41 20.93
C SER A 246 -0.55 -5.96 20.35
N LEU A 247 0.49 -5.86 21.18
CA LEU A 247 1.83 -5.46 20.74
C LEU A 247 2.44 -6.51 19.79
N ALA A 248 2.36 -7.79 20.14
CA ALA A 248 2.88 -8.86 19.29
C ALA A 248 2.21 -8.85 17.91
N PHE A 249 0.87 -8.80 17.86
CA PHE A 249 0.13 -8.70 16.59
C PHE A 249 0.51 -7.45 15.78
N PHE A 250 0.62 -6.30 16.45
CA PHE A 250 1.07 -5.04 15.83
C PHE A 250 2.46 -5.21 15.20
N MET A 251 3.42 -5.78 15.94
CA MET A 251 4.78 -6.01 15.46
C MET A 251 4.81 -6.99 14.28
N SER A 252 4.00 -8.06 14.30
CA SER A 252 3.89 -8.98 13.16
C SER A 252 3.37 -8.26 11.91
N MET A 253 2.32 -7.44 12.05
CA MET A 253 1.77 -6.67 10.93
C MET A 253 2.73 -5.61 10.41
N LEU A 254 3.44 -4.91 11.31
CA LEU A 254 4.49 -3.98 10.93
C LEU A 254 5.62 -4.68 10.15
N HIS A 255 6.02 -5.87 10.60
CA HIS A 255 7.03 -6.67 9.93
C HIS A 255 6.54 -7.12 8.54
N ILE A 256 5.33 -7.68 8.44
CA ILE A 256 4.70 -8.06 7.16
C ILE A 256 4.67 -6.85 6.21
N ARG A 257 4.29 -5.67 6.70
CA ARG A 257 4.21 -4.44 5.88
C ARG A 257 5.54 -4.04 5.23
N ARG A 258 6.69 -4.47 5.77
CA ARG A 258 8.00 -4.14 5.19
C ARG A 258 8.16 -4.60 3.74
N VAL A 259 7.40 -5.59 3.26
CA VAL A 259 7.37 -5.97 1.83
C VAL A 259 6.90 -4.85 0.90
N ARG A 260 6.36 -3.75 1.44
CA ARG A 260 6.14 -2.48 0.73
C ARG A 260 7.43 -1.91 0.13
N TYR A 261 8.57 -2.27 0.68
CA TYR A 261 9.87 -1.96 0.12
C TYR A 261 10.34 -3.18 -0.66
N ALA A 262 10.58 -3.00 -1.96
CA ALA A 262 10.84 -4.12 -2.86
C ALA A 262 12.13 -4.89 -2.49
N ASP A 263 13.08 -4.27 -1.81
CA ASP A 263 14.32 -4.90 -1.30
C ASP A 263 14.12 -5.73 -0.02
N HIS A 264 12.96 -5.61 0.63
CA HIS A 264 12.57 -6.45 1.76
C HIS A 264 11.79 -7.70 1.35
N VAL A 265 11.39 -7.80 0.08
CA VAL A 265 10.76 -9.01 -0.46
C VAL A 265 11.76 -10.18 -0.42
N GLY A 266 11.29 -11.35 0.03
CA GLY A 266 12.13 -12.53 0.27
C GLY A 266 12.89 -12.51 1.60
N ARG A 267 13.15 -11.32 2.19
CA ARG A 267 13.70 -11.19 3.55
C ARG A 267 12.64 -11.42 4.62
N VAL A 268 11.43 -10.91 4.39
CA VAL A 268 10.30 -11.14 5.29
C VAL A 268 9.78 -12.57 5.09
N ALA A 269 9.86 -13.40 6.14
CA ALA A 269 9.32 -14.76 6.14
C ALA A 269 7.79 -14.74 6.36
N LEU A 270 7.06 -14.28 5.35
CA LEU A 270 5.60 -14.09 5.41
C LEU A 270 4.86 -15.34 5.89
N GLU A 271 5.22 -16.52 5.39
CA GLU A 271 4.60 -17.78 5.77
C GLU A 271 4.72 -18.04 7.28
N ARG A 272 5.90 -17.79 7.86
CA ARG A 272 6.18 -18.00 9.29
C ARG A 272 5.50 -16.94 10.16
N LEU A 273 5.30 -15.74 9.63
CA LEU A 273 4.59 -14.66 10.33
C LEU A 273 3.08 -14.87 10.30
N VAL A 274 2.53 -15.36 9.18
CA VAL A 274 1.08 -15.40 8.94
C VAL A 274 0.44 -16.67 9.51
N GLU A 275 1.13 -17.80 9.45
CA GLU A 275 0.65 -19.08 10.01
C GLU A 275 0.18 -18.95 11.48
N PRO A 276 0.98 -18.45 12.43
CA PRO A 276 0.55 -18.32 13.82
C PRO A 276 -0.55 -17.27 14.01
N LEU A 277 -0.79 -16.39 13.04
CA LEU A 277 -1.84 -15.37 13.06
C LEU A 277 -3.18 -15.89 12.52
N ALA A 278 -3.24 -17.10 11.94
CA ALA A 278 -4.48 -17.66 11.42
C ALA A 278 -5.61 -17.61 12.47
N GLY A 279 -6.75 -17.02 12.12
CA GLY A 279 -7.87 -16.84 13.05
C GLY A 279 -7.59 -15.91 14.24
N ALA A 280 -6.62 -15.00 14.16
CA ALA A 280 -6.25 -14.09 15.25
C ALA A 280 -7.44 -13.26 15.77
N GLY A 281 -8.29 -12.76 14.88
CA GLY A 281 -9.49 -12.00 15.24
C GLY A 281 -10.46 -12.85 16.05
N THR A 282 -10.81 -14.03 15.53
CA THR A 282 -11.70 -14.98 16.20
C THR A 282 -11.15 -15.43 17.55
N ARG A 283 -9.86 -15.78 17.64
CA ARG A 283 -9.20 -16.18 18.90
C ARG A 283 -9.19 -15.05 19.92
N ALA A 284 -8.90 -13.82 19.51
CA ALA A 284 -8.90 -12.67 20.41
C ALA A 284 -10.31 -12.36 20.95
N VAL A 285 -11.35 -12.46 20.11
CA VAL A 285 -12.74 -12.35 20.56
C VAL A 285 -13.11 -13.45 21.54
N ALA A 286 -12.73 -14.71 21.26
CA ALA A 286 -12.98 -15.83 22.17
C ALA A 286 -12.29 -15.63 23.53
N ALA A 287 -11.02 -15.24 23.53
CA ALA A 287 -10.27 -14.92 24.76
C ALA A 287 -10.94 -13.78 25.55
N SER A 288 -11.48 -12.77 24.88
CA SER A 288 -12.19 -11.65 25.53
C SER A 288 -13.51 -12.02 26.21
N ARG A 289 -14.03 -13.23 25.99
CA ARG A 289 -15.22 -13.78 26.66
C ARG A 289 -14.86 -14.52 27.95
N LEU A 290 -13.60 -14.93 28.11
CA LEU A 290 -13.09 -15.54 29.34
C LEU A 290 -12.97 -14.50 30.47
N ARG A 291 -12.77 -14.98 31.70
CA ARG A 291 -12.62 -14.16 32.91
C ARG A 291 -11.33 -14.51 33.67
N GLY A 292 -10.85 -13.55 34.46
CA GLY A 292 -9.72 -13.75 35.39
C GLY A 292 -8.47 -14.34 34.75
N ALA A 293 -7.84 -15.28 35.44
CA ALA A 293 -6.59 -15.93 35.00
C ALA A 293 -6.72 -16.63 33.65
N ALA A 294 -7.86 -17.24 33.32
CA ALA A 294 -8.08 -17.92 32.04
C ALA A 294 -8.02 -16.94 30.85
N ARG A 295 -8.57 -15.74 31.01
CA ARG A 295 -8.46 -14.66 30.02
C ARG A 295 -7.02 -14.24 29.82
N GLU A 296 -6.31 -13.96 30.92
CA GLU A 296 -4.91 -13.53 30.86
C GLU A 296 -4.02 -14.60 30.20
N GLN A 297 -4.19 -15.87 30.58
CA GLN A 297 -3.44 -16.98 30.00
C GLN A 297 -3.72 -17.15 28.50
N ALA A 298 -4.97 -16.98 28.06
CA ALA A 298 -5.32 -17.05 26.64
C ALA A 298 -4.64 -15.94 25.83
N PHE A 299 -4.60 -14.71 26.36
CA PHE A 299 -3.87 -13.62 25.70
C PHE A 299 -2.35 -13.81 25.72
N ARG A 300 -1.77 -14.33 26.81
CA ARG A 300 -0.32 -14.66 26.84
C ARG A 300 0.05 -15.68 25.77
N ARG A 301 -0.70 -16.78 25.66
CA ARG A 301 -0.47 -17.78 24.60
C ARG A 301 -0.50 -17.18 23.19
N MET A 302 -1.37 -16.20 22.94
CA MET A 302 -1.38 -15.48 21.66
C MET A 302 -0.15 -14.59 21.50
N ALA A 303 0.24 -13.85 22.53
CA ALA A 303 1.45 -13.02 22.50
C ALA A 303 2.71 -13.87 22.22
N ASP A 304 2.83 -15.02 22.89
CA ASP A 304 3.96 -15.95 22.73
C ASP A 304 3.97 -16.55 21.31
N ALA A 305 2.81 -16.91 20.77
CA ALA A 305 2.69 -17.48 19.42
C ALA A 305 2.96 -16.47 18.31
N TRP A 306 2.66 -15.19 18.52
CA TRP A 306 2.85 -14.12 17.53
C TRP A 306 4.20 -13.40 17.65
N GLY A 307 5.12 -13.97 18.43
CA GLY A 307 6.45 -13.42 18.68
C GLY A 307 7.27 -13.17 17.41
N GLU A 308 8.41 -12.52 17.59
CA GLU A 308 9.24 -12.10 16.47
C GLU A 308 9.77 -13.27 15.65
N VAL A 309 9.62 -13.16 14.33
CA VAL A 309 10.29 -14.04 13.37
C VAL A 309 11.46 -13.24 12.79
N PRO A 310 12.71 -13.72 12.95
CA PRO A 310 13.86 -13.05 12.36
C PRO A 310 13.74 -12.92 10.84
N ASP A 311 14.29 -11.84 10.30
CA ASP A 311 14.49 -11.70 8.85
C ASP A 311 15.28 -12.89 8.32
N ARG A 312 14.92 -13.33 7.11
CA ARG A 312 15.80 -14.19 6.32
C ARG A 312 17.07 -13.42 5.95
N PRO A 313 18.20 -14.12 5.81
CA PRO A 313 19.38 -13.51 5.22
C PRO A 313 19.04 -12.97 3.83
N ARG A 314 19.80 -11.97 3.42
CA ARG A 314 19.70 -11.45 2.06
C ARG A 314 20.06 -12.58 1.09
N GLY A 315 19.20 -12.82 0.11
CA GLY A 315 19.45 -13.79 -0.94
C GLY A 315 20.47 -13.28 -1.97
N ASP A 316 20.83 -14.16 -2.89
CA ASP A 316 21.82 -13.90 -3.94
C ASP A 316 21.40 -12.72 -4.84
N GLU A 317 22.40 -12.03 -5.41
CA GLU A 317 22.19 -10.89 -6.30
C GLU A 317 21.91 -11.30 -7.75
N GLN A 318 21.68 -12.59 -8.01
CA GLN A 318 21.43 -13.13 -9.34
C GLN A 318 19.98 -13.58 -9.49
N VAL A 319 19.40 -13.34 -10.67
CA VAL A 319 18.09 -13.88 -11.05
C VAL A 319 18.35 -15.18 -11.80
N PRO A 320 17.87 -16.33 -11.32
CA PRO A 320 18.10 -17.60 -11.98
C PRO A 320 17.27 -17.72 -13.27
N ASP A 321 17.76 -18.54 -14.19
CA ASP A 321 17.03 -18.87 -15.41
C ASP A 321 15.68 -19.52 -15.07
N GLY A 322 14.63 -19.12 -15.78
CA GLY A 322 13.27 -19.62 -15.56
C GLY A 322 12.53 -18.97 -14.37
N ALA A 323 13.13 -18.00 -13.68
CA ALA A 323 12.42 -17.21 -12.69
C ALA A 323 11.28 -16.39 -13.29
N VAL A 324 10.20 -16.22 -12.54
CA VAL A 324 9.05 -15.38 -12.92
C VAL A 324 9.20 -14.03 -12.22
N LEU A 325 9.39 -12.96 -13.00
CA LEU A 325 9.48 -11.61 -12.46
C LEU A 325 8.09 -11.11 -12.01
N THR A 326 8.02 -10.62 -10.77
CA THR A 326 6.83 -9.95 -10.22
C THR A 326 7.05 -8.46 -10.02
N LEU A 327 8.30 -7.98 -10.10
CA LEU A 327 8.61 -6.56 -10.10
C LEU A 327 9.91 -6.31 -10.86
N VAL A 328 9.94 -5.21 -11.61
CA VAL A 328 11.16 -4.58 -12.13
C VAL A 328 11.07 -3.09 -11.83
N SER A 329 12.08 -2.53 -11.17
CA SER A 329 12.21 -1.11 -10.88
C SER A 329 13.57 -0.63 -11.37
N CYS A 330 13.57 0.25 -12.38
CA CYS A 330 14.75 0.84 -12.98
C CYS A 330 14.85 2.31 -12.55
N GLY A 331 15.92 2.66 -11.83
CA GLY A 331 16.23 4.04 -11.45
C GLY A 331 17.74 4.19 -11.22
N GLY A 332 18.17 4.63 -10.02
CA GLY A 332 19.59 4.63 -9.65
C GLY A 332 20.28 3.25 -9.70
N GLY A 333 19.51 2.17 -9.77
CA GLY A 333 19.94 0.81 -10.07
C GLY A 333 18.74 -0.01 -10.57
N VAL A 334 18.90 -1.33 -10.73
CA VAL A 334 17.78 -2.22 -11.05
C VAL A 334 17.46 -3.09 -9.85
N LEU A 335 16.22 -3.02 -9.38
CA LEU A 335 15.68 -3.88 -8.35
C LEU A 335 14.60 -4.75 -8.96
N VAL A 336 14.72 -6.05 -8.75
CA VAL A 336 13.74 -7.03 -9.22
C VAL A 336 13.17 -7.83 -8.06
N ASN A 337 11.89 -8.19 -8.15
CA ASN A 337 11.34 -9.29 -7.36
C ASN A 337 10.98 -10.42 -8.31
N PHE A 338 11.27 -11.64 -7.88
CA PHE A 338 11.08 -12.82 -8.71
C PHE A 338 10.68 -14.01 -7.85
N ALA A 339 10.02 -14.97 -8.48
CA ALA A 339 9.74 -16.28 -7.91
C ALA A 339 10.46 -17.36 -8.71
N GLU A 340 11.07 -18.29 -8.01
CA GLU A 340 11.83 -19.41 -8.58
C GLU A 340 11.27 -20.74 -8.07
N PRO A 341 11.30 -21.82 -8.86
CA PRO A 341 10.85 -23.12 -8.41
C PRO A 341 11.88 -23.76 -7.47
N VAL A 342 11.50 -24.01 -6.21
CA VAL A 342 12.32 -24.71 -5.21
C VAL A 342 11.46 -25.78 -4.55
N ASP A 343 11.79 -27.06 -4.74
CA ASP A 343 11.08 -28.21 -4.16
C ASP A 343 9.55 -28.16 -4.35
N GLY A 344 9.11 -27.81 -5.56
CA GLY A 344 7.68 -27.69 -5.91
C GLY A 344 6.98 -26.45 -5.33
N ARG A 345 7.71 -25.55 -4.67
CA ARG A 345 7.23 -24.24 -4.20
C ARG A 345 7.81 -23.12 -5.05
N TRP A 346 7.22 -21.93 -4.93
CA TRP A 346 7.64 -20.72 -5.64
C TRP A 346 7.94 -19.60 -4.64
N PRO A 347 9.00 -19.69 -3.83
CA PRO A 347 9.38 -18.60 -2.93
C PRO A 347 9.70 -17.33 -3.70
N VAL A 348 9.30 -16.18 -3.14
CA VAL A 348 9.67 -14.86 -3.69
C VAL A 348 11.02 -14.41 -3.13
N ARG A 349 11.81 -13.78 -3.99
CA ARG A 349 13.12 -13.21 -3.71
C ARG A 349 13.21 -11.78 -4.24
N ALA A 350 14.26 -11.09 -3.85
CA ALA A 350 14.64 -9.79 -4.40
C ALA A 350 16.12 -9.80 -4.76
N ALA A 351 16.45 -9.25 -5.92
CA ALA A 351 17.84 -9.04 -6.35
C ALA A 351 18.03 -7.58 -6.75
N ARG A 352 19.20 -7.03 -6.43
CA ARG A 352 19.64 -5.74 -6.94
C ARG A 352 20.71 -6.01 -7.99
N LEU A 353 20.39 -5.68 -9.22
CA LEU A 353 21.28 -5.82 -10.36
C LEU A 353 22.03 -4.50 -10.55
N GLN A 354 23.29 -4.61 -10.99
CA GLN A 354 23.96 -3.46 -11.58
C GLN A 354 23.15 -3.00 -12.80
N ARG A 355 23.22 -1.71 -13.15
CA ARG A 355 22.49 -1.16 -14.30
C ARG A 355 23.38 -1.23 -15.55
N PRO A 356 23.33 -2.29 -16.36
CA PRO A 356 23.93 -2.23 -17.69
C PRO A 356 23.20 -1.16 -18.52
N GLY A 357 23.93 -0.47 -19.40
CA GLY A 357 23.31 0.45 -20.34
C GLY A 357 22.37 -0.30 -21.30
N GLY A 358 21.20 0.27 -21.59
CA GLY A 358 20.31 -0.24 -22.64
C GLY A 358 19.43 -1.43 -22.26
N MET A 359 19.13 -1.66 -20.98
CA MET A 359 18.14 -2.68 -20.61
C MET A 359 16.75 -2.30 -21.09
N VAL A 360 16.01 -3.30 -21.56
CA VAL A 360 14.61 -3.18 -21.95
C VAL A 360 13.71 -3.90 -20.96
N VAL A 361 12.87 -3.14 -20.27
CA VAL A 361 11.79 -3.69 -19.46
C VAL A 361 10.58 -3.90 -20.35
N SER A 362 10.04 -5.11 -20.39
CA SER A 362 8.82 -5.38 -21.17
C SER A 362 7.78 -6.16 -20.38
N CYS A 363 6.52 -5.84 -20.64
CA CYS A 363 5.37 -6.60 -20.16
C CYS A 363 4.53 -6.96 -21.37
N VAL A 364 4.38 -8.25 -21.65
CA VAL A 364 3.62 -8.78 -22.79
C VAL A 364 2.89 -10.02 -22.33
N ASP A 365 1.59 -10.10 -22.61
CA ASP A 365 0.72 -11.24 -22.27
C ASP A 365 0.79 -11.65 -20.78
N GLY A 366 0.87 -10.67 -19.89
CA GLY A 366 0.96 -10.90 -18.44
C GLY A 366 2.30 -11.47 -17.97
N VAL A 367 3.35 -11.40 -18.81
CA VAL A 367 4.71 -11.80 -18.47
C VAL A 367 5.61 -10.57 -18.45
N LEU A 368 6.26 -10.33 -17.30
CA LEU A 368 7.26 -9.29 -17.12
C LEU A 368 8.65 -9.84 -17.43
N ARG A 369 9.41 -9.14 -18.27
CA ARG A 369 10.76 -9.52 -18.70
C ARG A 369 11.71 -8.33 -18.57
N LEU A 370 12.97 -8.64 -18.33
CA LEU A 370 14.11 -7.73 -18.38
C LEU A 370 15.08 -8.30 -19.41
N GLN A 371 15.39 -7.52 -20.45
CA GLN A 371 16.25 -7.92 -21.57
C GLN A 371 17.47 -7.00 -21.69
#